data_AF-A0A433CF16-F1
#
_entry.id   AF-A0A433CF16-F1
#
_cell.length_a   1.000
_cell.length_b   1.000
_cell.length_c   1.000
_cell.angle_alpha   90.00
_cell.angle_beta   90.00
_cell.angle_gamma   90.00
#
_symmetry.space_group_name_H-M   'P 1'
#
loop_
_entity.id
_entity.type
_entity.pdbx_description
1 polymer ?
#
loop_
_entity_poly.entity_id
_entity_poly.type
_entity_poly.pdbx_seq_one_letter_code
_entity_poly.pdbx_strand_id
1 'polypeptide(L)'
;MTTEKIKANERIKSLSETIKEQAPAIEYVGEVLESNSAHTITTIAKELGMSGQKLNDLLCEKKVQYRHDGHYVLYAKYQNMGYTKTRKHTYTDKYGKEQTQIQTVWTEKGRQLIHIMFNPKLNAQ
;
A
#
# COMPACT_ATOMS: atom_id res chain seq x y z
N MET A 1 9.30 24.52 10.53
CA MET A 1 9.04 23.07 10.39
C MET A 1 8.33 22.72 9.07
N THR A 2 8.85 23.14 7.91
CA THR A 2 8.13 22.98 6.62
C THR A 2 8.97 22.40 5.48
N THR A 3 10.29 22.26 5.64
CA THR A 3 11.20 21.90 4.56
C THR A 3 11.28 20.39 4.30
N GLU A 4 11.04 19.53 5.29
CA GLU A 4 11.13 18.07 5.13
C GLU A 4 9.90 17.45 4.45
N LYS A 5 8.70 17.98 4.72
CA LYS A 5 7.46 17.53 4.06
C LYS A 5 7.48 17.82 2.56
N ILE A 6 8.04 18.96 2.17
CA ILE A 6 8.15 19.36 0.76
C ILE A 6 9.12 18.43 0.03
N LYS A 7 10.30 18.15 0.60
CA LYS A 7 11.29 17.23 0.01
C LYS A 7 10.78 15.79 -0.15
N ALA A 8 9.98 15.29 0.79
CA ALA A 8 9.39 13.96 0.68
C ALA A 8 8.35 13.89 -0.45
N ASN A 9 7.56 14.96 -0.63
CA ASN A 9 6.57 15.04 -1.71
C ASN A 9 7.22 15.24 -3.08
N GLU A 10 8.31 16.01 -3.15
CA GLU A 10 9.11 16.19 -4.37
C GLU A 10 9.79 14.90 -4.82
N ARG A 11 10.32 14.10 -3.89
CA ARG A 11 10.89 12.77 -4.21
C ARG A 11 9.83 11.80 -4.76
N ILE A 12 8.60 11.85 -4.25
CA ILE A 12 7.50 11.03 -4.75
C ILE A 12 7.10 11.47 -6.17
N LYS A 13 7.07 12.79 -6.42
CA LYS A 13 6.77 13.34 -7.74
C LYS A 13 7.86 12.99 -8.76
N SER A 14 9.13 13.14 -8.41
CA SER A 14 10.24 12.80 -9.31
C SER A 14 10.28 11.31 -9.63
N LEU A 15 10.03 10.43 -8.64
CA LEU A 15 9.93 8.98 -8.90
C LEU A 15 8.78 8.63 -9.85
N SER A 16 7.65 9.34 -9.77
CA SER A 16 6.50 9.10 -10.65
C SER A 16 6.78 9.44 -12.11
N GLU A 17 7.68 10.39 -12.38
CA GLU A 17 8.05 10.80 -13.74
C GLU A 17 9.05 9.81 -14.37
N THR A 18 10.03 9.32 -13.61
CA THR A 18 11.03 8.35 -14.12
C THR A 18 10.44 6.97 -14.48
N ILE A 19 9.38 6.54 -13.78
CA ILE A 19 8.69 5.26 -14.06
C ILE A 19 8.06 5.24 -15.47
N LYS A 20 7.71 6.40 -16.05
CA LYS A 20 7.11 6.46 -17.38
C LYS A 20 8.11 6.15 -18.52
N GLU A 21 9.41 6.31 -18.28
CA GLU A 21 10.38 6.33 -19.38
C GLU A 21 11.21 5.04 -19.52
N GLN A 22 11.21 4.12 -18.54
CA GLN A 22 12.21 3.03 -18.52
C GLN A 22 11.71 1.61 -18.24
N ALA A 23 10.41 1.33 -18.29
CA ALA A 23 9.92 -0.05 -18.27
C ALA A 23 9.24 -0.40 -19.60
N PRO A 24 9.67 -1.48 -20.30
CA PRO A 24 8.89 -2.01 -21.40
C PRO A 24 7.57 -2.46 -20.79
N ALA A 25 6.45 -1.88 -21.26
CA ALA A 25 5.07 -2.19 -20.91
C ALA A 25 4.87 -3.47 -20.08
N ILE A 26 5.10 -3.41 -18.76
CA ILE A 26 4.63 -4.45 -17.83
C ILE A 26 3.16 -4.14 -17.64
N GLU A 27 2.34 -4.37 -18.68
CA GLU A 27 0.89 -4.57 -18.58
C GLU A 27 0.17 -3.65 -17.56
N TYR A 28 0.60 -2.39 -17.48
CA TYR A 28 0.15 -1.43 -16.47
C TYR A 28 -0.79 -0.39 -17.06
N VAL A 29 -1.16 -0.55 -18.33
CA VAL A 29 -1.83 0.48 -19.10
C VAL A 29 -3.06 -0.15 -19.75
N GLY A 30 -4.23 0.17 -19.21
CA GLY A 30 -5.45 0.10 -20.01
C GLY A 30 -6.75 -0.07 -19.25
N GLU A 31 -6.75 -0.75 -18.10
CA GLU A 31 -8.03 -1.24 -17.55
C GLU A 31 -8.17 -1.13 -16.02
N VAL A 32 -7.57 -0.11 -15.42
CA VAL A 32 -8.03 0.37 -14.11
C VAL A 32 -8.45 1.81 -14.28
N LEU A 33 -9.52 1.95 -15.07
CA LEU A 33 -10.45 3.07 -15.03
C LEU A 33 -10.62 3.53 -13.58
N GLU A 34 -10.68 4.85 -13.40
CA GLU A 34 -11.02 5.56 -12.16
C GLU A 34 -12.11 4.86 -11.34
N SER A 35 -11.70 3.92 -10.53
CA SER A 35 -12.58 3.19 -9.64
C SER A 35 -11.93 3.17 -8.29
N ASN A 36 -12.76 2.99 -7.28
CA ASN A 36 -12.45 3.07 -5.87
C ASN A 36 -11.56 1.88 -5.40
N SER A 37 -10.55 1.49 -6.20
CA SER A 37 -9.76 0.27 -6.07
C SER A 37 -8.91 0.31 -4.81
N ALA A 38 -9.31 -0.54 -3.87
CA ALA A 38 -8.63 -0.78 -2.61
C ALA A 38 -8.06 -2.20 -2.65
N HIS A 39 -6.75 -2.32 -2.56
CA HIS A 39 -6.02 -3.57 -2.69
C HIS A 39 -5.71 -4.16 -1.31
N THR A 40 -5.86 -5.48 -1.17
CA THR A 40 -5.40 -6.16 0.04
C THR A 40 -3.88 -6.30 0.01
N ILE A 41 -3.26 -6.36 1.18
CA ILE A 41 -1.82 -6.62 1.27
C ILE A 41 -1.42 -7.94 0.59
N THR A 42 -2.31 -8.95 0.63
CA THR A 42 -2.08 -10.25 -0.01
C THR A 42 -2.02 -10.11 -1.53
N THR A 43 -2.90 -9.32 -2.13
CA THR A 43 -2.87 -9.03 -3.58
C THR A 43 -1.53 -8.42 -3.96
N ILE A 44 -1.10 -7.37 -3.25
CA ILE A 44 0.16 -6.66 -3.54
C ILE A 44 1.38 -7.56 -3.32
N ALA A 45 1.35 -8.38 -2.26
CA ALA A 45 2.42 -9.33 -1.99
C ALA A 45 2.58 -10.35 -3.12
N LYS A 46 1.47 -10.82 -3.71
CA LYS A 46 1.51 -11.76 -4.85
C LYS A 46 2.12 -11.13 -6.09
N GLU A 47 1.84 -9.86 -6.36
CA GLU A 47 2.48 -9.11 -7.46
C GLU A 47 3.99 -9.00 -7.26
N LEU A 48 4.46 -8.92 -6.01
CA LEU A 48 5.87 -8.90 -5.64
C LEU A 48 6.49 -10.30 -5.47
N GLY A 49 5.75 -11.38 -5.77
CA GLY A 49 6.25 -12.75 -5.65
C GLY A 49 6.46 -13.22 -4.20
N MET A 50 5.74 -12.67 -3.22
CA MET A 50 5.85 -13.05 -1.81
C MET A 50 4.49 -13.27 -1.11
N SER A 51 4.53 -13.72 0.14
CA SER A 51 3.33 -13.89 0.96
C SER A 51 2.91 -12.56 1.60
N GLY A 52 1.60 -12.39 1.84
CA GLY A 52 1.08 -11.21 2.52
C GLY A 52 1.65 -11.04 3.94
N GLN A 53 1.95 -12.15 4.62
CA GLN A 53 2.63 -12.12 5.92
C GLN A 53 4.04 -11.54 5.80
N LYS A 54 4.87 -12.06 4.88
CA LYS A 54 6.23 -11.55 4.66
C LYS A 54 6.22 -10.05 4.32
N LEU A 55 5.28 -9.61 3.48
CA LEU A 55 5.16 -8.19 3.14
C LEU A 55 4.75 -7.33 4.35
N ASN A 56 3.80 -7.81 5.18
CA ASN A 56 3.43 -7.11 6.41
C ASN A 56 4.62 -6.97 7.37
N ASP A 57 5.40 -8.04 7.53
CA ASP A 57 6.57 -8.07 8.42
C ASP A 57 7.62 -7.06 7.94
N LEU A 58 7.91 -7.03 6.64
CA LEU A 58 8.83 -6.04 6.04
C LEU A 58 8.34 -4.59 6.22
N LEU A 59 7.04 -4.34 6.05
CA LEU A 59 6.47 -3.01 6.27
C LEU A 59 6.52 -2.59 7.74
N CYS A 60 6.37 -3.54 8.67
CA CYS A 60 6.56 -3.32 10.10
C CYS A 60 8.01 -2.99 10.44
N GLU A 61 8.96 -3.76 9.88
CA GLU A 61 10.40 -3.54 10.05
C GLU A 61 10.83 -2.16 9.54
N LYS A 62 10.31 -1.74 8.39
CA LYS A 62 10.55 -0.40 7.81
C LYS A 62 9.77 0.74 8.51
N LYS A 63 9.03 0.44 9.57
CA LYS A 63 8.18 1.40 10.31
C LYS A 63 7.19 2.14 9.40
N VAL A 64 6.62 1.44 8.43
CA VAL A 64 5.55 1.96 7.56
C VAL A 64 4.19 1.74 8.21
N GLN A 65 3.96 0.53 8.73
CA GLN A 65 2.74 0.15 9.44
C GLN A 65 3.08 -0.60 10.73
N TYR A 66 2.09 -0.75 11.62
CA TYR A 66 2.16 -1.59 12.81
C TYR A 66 0.81 -2.24 13.06
N ARG A 67 0.79 -3.34 13.82
CA ARG A 67 -0.44 -4.04 14.19
C ARG A 67 -1.14 -3.31 15.33
N HIS A 68 -2.42 -3.01 15.16
CA HIS A 68 -3.28 -2.42 16.20
C HIS A 68 -4.68 -2.99 16.07
N ASP A 69 -5.26 -3.47 17.17
CA ASP A 69 -6.65 -3.94 17.25
C ASP A 69 -7.09 -4.82 16.05
N GLY A 70 -6.32 -5.88 15.78
CA GLY A 70 -6.66 -6.84 14.73
C GLY A 70 -6.49 -6.35 13.28
N HIS A 71 -5.99 -5.13 13.04
CA HIS A 71 -5.69 -4.60 11.72
C HIS A 71 -4.32 -3.88 11.70
N TYR A 72 -3.89 -3.42 10.53
CA TYR A 72 -2.61 -2.70 10.38
C TYR A 72 -2.86 -1.21 10.26
N VAL A 73 -2.16 -0.39 11.02
CA VAL A 73 -2.29 1.06 10.99
C VAL A 73 -0.96 1.68 10.57
N LEU A 74 -1.01 2.76 9.79
CA LEU A 74 0.20 3.46 9.36
C LEU A 74 0.85 4.23 10.53
N TYR A 75 2.18 4.25 10.55
CA TYR A 75 2.91 5.17 11.41
C TYR A 75 2.60 6.63 11.03
N ALA A 76 2.70 7.54 12.00
CA ALA A 76 2.36 8.96 11.84
C ALA A 76 3.04 9.62 10.62
N LYS A 77 4.26 9.19 10.26
CA LYS A 77 4.99 9.64 9.07
C LYS A 77 4.24 9.41 7.75
N TYR A 78 3.43 8.36 7.67
CA TYR A 78 2.72 7.93 6.46
C TYR A 78 1.20 8.19 6.55
N GLN A 79 0.71 8.62 7.72
CA GLN A 79 -0.70 8.97 7.90
C GLN A 79 -1.08 10.21 7.09
N ASN A 80 -2.36 10.31 6.71
CA ASN A 80 -2.94 11.42 5.94
C ASN A 80 -2.33 11.65 4.54
N MET A 81 -1.50 10.72 4.05
CA MET A 81 -0.93 10.78 2.70
C MET A 81 -1.76 10.03 1.64
N GLY A 82 -2.88 9.42 2.06
CA GLY A 82 -3.81 8.72 1.17
C GLY A 82 -3.35 7.33 0.73
N TYR A 83 -2.42 6.69 1.45
CA TYR A 83 -1.89 5.36 1.10
C TYR A 83 -2.82 4.20 1.46
N THR A 84 -3.65 4.35 2.49
CA THR A 84 -4.56 3.30 2.95
C THR A 84 -5.96 3.83 3.11
N LYS A 85 -6.94 2.92 3.00
CA LYS A 85 -8.34 3.12 3.37
C LYS A 85 -8.73 2.04 4.36
N THR A 86 -9.78 2.33 5.13
CA THR A 86 -10.38 1.39 6.06
C THR A 86 -11.58 0.72 5.40
N ARG A 87 -11.56 -0.60 5.29
CA ARG A 87 -12.70 -1.40 4.83
C ARG A 87 -13.31 -2.12 6.02
N LYS A 88 -14.62 -1.96 6.22
CA LYS A 88 -15.38 -2.74 7.20
C LYS A 88 -15.88 -4.02 6.53
N HIS A 89 -15.74 -5.14 7.21
CA HIS A 89 -16.28 -6.43 6.78
C HIS A 89 -17.21 -6.94 7.87
N THR A 90 -18.50 -7.03 7.57
CA THR A 90 -19.49 -7.64 8.45
C THR A 90 -19.52 -9.14 8.21
N TYR A 91 -19.46 -9.92 9.28
CA TYR A 91 -19.56 -11.37 9.24
C TYR A 91 -20.41 -11.88 10.40
N THR A 92 -21.06 -13.02 10.21
CA THR A 92 -21.81 -13.69 11.29
C THR A 92 -20.89 -14.65 12.01
N ASP A 93 -20.82 -14.54 13.33
CA ASP A 93 -20.03 -15.47 14.14
C ASP A 93 -20.73 -16.83 14.29
N LYS A 94 -20.01 -17.79 14.90
CA LYS A 94 -20.51 -19.16 15.13
C LYS A 94 -21.75 -19.24 16.04
N TYR A 95 -22.13 -18.15 16.70
CA TYR A 95 -23.30 -18.05 17.56
C TYR A 95 -24.45 -17.29 16.88
N GLY A 96 -24.33 -16.97 15.59
CA GLY A 96 -25.36 -16.28 14.82
C GLY A 96 -25.38 -14.77 15.05
N LYS A 97 -24.38 -14.19 15.74
CA LYS A 97 -24.31 -12.75 15.99
C LYS A 97 -23.50 -12.04 14.90
N GLU A 98 -24.03 -10.92 14.41
CA GLU A 98 -23.30 -10.07 13.47
C GLU A 98 -22.13 -9.36 14.16
N GLN A 99 -20.96 -9.46 13.56
CA GLN A 99 -19.73 -8.81 13.98
C GLN A 99 -19.20 -7.96 12.82
N THR A 100 -18.53 -6.86 13.15
CA THR A 100 -17.86 -6.02 12.16
C THR A 100 -16.36 -6.05 12.40
N GLN A 101 -15.59 -6.54 11.44
CA GLN A 101 -14.14 -6.46 11.44
C GLN A 101 -13.66 -5.28 10.62
N ILE A 102 -12.63 -4.61 11.12
CA ILE A 102 -11.91 -3.57 10.40
C ILE A 102 -10.73 -4.21 9.66
N GLN A 103 -10.59 -3.88 8.37
CA GLN A 103 -9.46 -4.28 7.55
C GLN A 103 -8.83 -3.06 6.88
N THR A 104 -7.51 -3.00 6.92
CA THR A 104 -6.73 -1.99 6.19
C THR A 104 -6.48 -2.47 4.77
N VAL A 105 -6.83 -1.62 3.81
CA VAL A 105 -6.62 -1.84 2.38
C VAL A 105 -5.79 -0.69 1.83
N TRP A 106 -4.98 -0.97 0.82
CA TRP A 106 -4.06 -0.02 0.21
C TRP A 106 -4.72 0.62 -1.01
N THR A 107 -4.65 1.94 -1.11
CA THR A 107 -5.04 2.64 -2.33
C THR A 107 -4.04 2.35 -3.43
N GLU A 108 -4.34 2.74 -4.66
CA GLU A 108 -3.38 2.66 -5.75
C GLU A 108 -2.06 3.39 -5.44
N LYS A 109 -2.16 4.59 -4.83
CA LYS A 109 -0.99 5.34 -4.33
C LYS A 109 -0.20 4.55 -3.28
N GLY A 110 -0.90 3.86 -2.40
CA GLY A 110 -0.30 2.99 -1.39
C GLY A 110 0.41 1.78 -1.99
N ARG A 111 -0.22 1.13 -2.96
CA ARG A 111 0.35 0.03 -3.72
C ARG A 111 1.62 0.45 -4.45
N GLN A 112 1.61 1.61 -5.11
CA GLN A 112 2.81 2.17 -5.75
C GLN A 112 3.95 2.41 -4.77
N LEU A 113 3.67 2.97 -3.58
CA LEU A 113 4.67 3.13 -2.52
C LEU A 113 5.33 1.79 -2.16
N ILE A 114 4.53 0.73 -1.99
CA ILE A 114 5.02 -0.61 -1.66
C ILE A 114 5.88 -1.17 -2.80
N HIS A 115 5.42 -1.06 -4.05
CA HIS A 115 6.20 -1.51 -5.21
C HIS A 115 7.53 -0.77 -5.31
N ILE A 116 7.56 0.53 -5.10
CA ILE A 116 8.82 1.29 -5.05
C ILE A 116 9.74 0.77 -3.93
N MET A 117 9.20 0.47 -2.74
CA MET A 117 10.02 0.00 -1.61
C MET A 117 10.61 -1.40 -1.79
N PHE A 118 9.92 -2.30 -2.51
CA PHE A 118 10.26 -3.73 -2.52
C PHE A 118 10.41 -4.36 -3.90
N ASN A 119 10.16 -3.65 -4.99
CA ASN A 119 10.43 -4.15 -6.33
C ASN A 119 11.91 -3.94 -6.65
N PRO A 120 12.72 -5.00 -6.80
CA PRO A 120 14.14 -4.88 -7.07
C PRO A 120 14.42 -4.24 -8.45
N LYS A 121 13.50 -4.37 -9.42
CA LYS A 121 13.66 -3.75 -10.76
C LYS A 121 13.49 -2.24 -10.74
N LEU A 122 12.87 -1.67 -9.70
CA LEU A 122 12.66 -0.22 -9.53
C LEU A 122 13.68 0.43 -8.56
N ASN A 123 14.43 -0.38 -7.80
CA ASN A 123 15.44 0.09 -6.84
C ASN A 123 16.88 0.03 -7.39
N ALA A 124 17.06 -0.44 -8.63
CA ALA A 124 18.34 -0.51 -9.31
C ALA A 124 18.46 0.64 -10.31
N GLN A 125 18.67 1.86 -9.81
CA GLN A 125 19.10 3.00 -10.62
C GLN A 125 19.92 3.99 -9.80
#